data_AF-A0A9W4RSR2-F1
#
_entry.id   AF-A0A9W4RSR2-F1
#
_cell.length_a   1.000
_cell.length_b   1.000
_cell.length_c   1.000
_cell.angle_alpha   90.00
_cell.angle_beta   90.00
_cell.angle_gamma   90.00
#
_symmetry.space_group_name_H-M   'P 1'
#
loop_
_entity.id
_entity.type
_entity.pdbx_description
1 polymer ?
#
loop_
_entity_poly.entity_id
_entity_poly.type
_entity_poly.pdbx_seq_one_letter_code
_entity_poly.pdbx_strand_id
1 'polypeptide(L)'
;MNILRVLQPWPSLSSIQSRVDPIDYSSAVIKEHRLMRTRYIRYEMHVFYVSSTGTRVDHWEPEGFVQLGAPELLFKYWDGVGGRKNDEYWFPLQVVANKPKHNGGEILEVLWEGSSETSEEPYKRMMDISTEIVRYYEDQNNTNADFSHARSLHRRRQRTAVNG
;
A
#
# COMPACT_ATOMS: atom_id res chain seq x y z
N MET A 1 19.19 32.63 1.17
CA MET A 1 17.98 32.09 1.83
C MET A 1 17.66 30.75 1.19
N ASN A 2 18.07 29.65 1.83
CA ASN A 2 17.80 28.29 1.35
C ASN A 2 16.53 27.77 2.01
N ILE A 3 15.45 27.64 1.25
CA ILE A 3 14.24 26.93 1.67
C ILE A 3 14.38 25.51 1.15
N LEU A 4 15.00 24.65 1.96
CA LEU A 4 14.95 23.20 1.76
C LEU A 4 13.50 22.77 1.98
N ARG A 5 12.76 22.57 0.89
CA ARG A 5 11.48 21.83 0.93
C ARG A 5 11.82 20.39 1.30
N VAL A 6 11.60 20.06 2.57
CA VAL A 6 11.57 18.69 3.06
C VAL A 6 10.48 17.97 2.26
N LEU A 7 10.90 17.11 1.35
CA LEU A 7 10.03 16.08 0.76
C LEU A 7 9.57 15.23 1.93
N GLN A 8 8.33 15.44 2.40
CA GLN A 8 7.70 14.48 3.30
C GLN A 8 7.62 13.16 2.51
N PRO A 9 8.30 12.09 2.97
CA PRO A 9 8.09 10.77 2.39
C PRO A 9 6.62 10.41 2.54
N TRP A 10 6.14 9.52 1.67
CA TRP A 10 4.90 8.80 1.94
C TRP A 10 4.91 8.33 3.41
N PRO A 11 3.83 8.52 4.19
CA PRO A 11 3.77 7.87 5.48
C PRO A 11 3.93 6.38 5.20
N SER A 12 5.01 5.79 5.72
CA SER A 12 5.11 4.34 5.65
C SER A 12 3.89 3.79 6.39
N LEU A 13 3.26 2.74 5.88
CA LEU A 13 2.16 2.09 6.59
C LEU A 13 2.59 1.62 8.01
N SER A 14 3.90 1.48 8.24
CA SER A 14 4.53 1.23 9.55
C SER A 14 4.72 2.47 10.44
N SER A 15 4.63 3.69 9.89
CA SER A 15 4.71 4.97 10.61
C SER A 15 3.34 5.49 11.06
N ILE A 16 2.27 4.87 10.58
CA ILE A 16 0.95 4.98 11.19
C ILE A 16 1.08 4.31 12.55
N GLN A 17 1.15 5.11 13.62
CA GLN A 17 1.09 4.58 14.98
C GLN A 17 -0.05 3.57 15.05
N SER A 18 0.20 2.39 15.61
CA SER A 18 -0.80 1.34 15.89
C SER A 18 -1.86 1.77 16.94
N ARG A 19 -2.14 3.08 17.03
CA ARG A 19 -3.04 3.77 17.94
C ARG A 19 -4.26 4.36 17.24
N VAL A 20 -4.39 4.22 15.92
CA VAL A 20 -5.67 4.44 15.27
C VAL A 20 -6.43 3.15 15.46
N ASP A 21 -7.44 3.15 16.34
CA ASP A 21 -8.40 2.05 16.42
C ASP A 21 -8.81 1.70 14.98
N PRO A 22 -8.80 0.40 14.58
CA PRO A 22 -9.20 0.02 13.24
C PRO A 22 -10.52 0.72 12.91
N ILE A 23 -10.52 1.52 11.83
CA ILE A 23 -11.73 2.25 11.44
C ILE A 23 -12.81 1.20 11.20
N ASP A 24 -13.86 1.25 12.01
CA ASP A 24 -15.01 0.38 11.82
C ASP A 24 -15.85 0.95 10.67
N TYR A 25 -15.47 0.54 9.47
CA TYR A 25 -16.16 0.95 8.25
C TYR A 25 -17.57 0.38 8.13
N SER A 26 -18.01 -0.54 9.01
CA SER A 26 -19.38 -1.07 8.97
C SER A 26 -20.44 -0.01 9.24
N SER A 27 -20.08 1.05 9.97
CA SER A 27 -20.93 2.23 10.23
C SER A 27 -20.56 3.45 9.38
N ALA A 28 -19.55 3.33 8.52
CA ALA A 28 -19.00 4.46 7.82
C ALA A 28 -19.86 4.90 6.63
N VAL A 29 -19.86 6.21 6.40
CA VAL A 29 -20.52 6.87 5.27
C VAL A 29 -19.55 7.87 4.67
N ILE A 30 -19.43 7.85 3.34
CA ILE A 30 -18.71 8.88 2.60
C ILE A 30 -19.71 9.98 2.25
N LYS A 31 -19.45 11.21 2.72
CA LYS A 31 -20.33 12.37 2.49
C LYS A 31 -20.03 13.07 1.18
N GLU A 32 -18.75 13.27 0.91
CA GLU A 32 -18.25 14.04 -0.23
C GLU A 32 -16.81 13.63 -0.56
N HIS A 33 -16.31 14.09 -1.70
CA HIS A 33 -14.93 13.93 -2.11
C HIS A 33 -14.34 15.28 -2.52
N ARG A 34 -13.02 15.40 -2.45
CA ARG A 34 -12.30 16.56 -2.98
C ARG A 34 -11.09 16.13 -3.79
N LEU A 35 -10.83 16.86 -4.87
CA LEU A 35 -9.64 16.66 -5.69
C LEU A 35 -8.42 17.22 -4.97
N MET A 36 -7.40 16.39 -4.85
CA MET A 36 -6.09 16.73 -4.32
C MET A 36 -5.12 16.96 -5.48
N ARG A 37 -4.37 18.06 -5.44
CA ARG A 37 -3.35 18.41 -6.45
C ARG A 37 -1.98 17.83 -6.10
N THR A 38 -1.97 16.60 -5.59
CA THR A 38 -0.72 15.91 -5.22
C THR A 38 -0.38 14.85 -6.25
N ARG A 39 0.89 14.45 -6.29
CA ARG A 39 1.37 13.40 -7.19
C ARG A 39 1.03 11.97 -6.74
N TYR A 40 0.36 11.82 -5.59
CA TYR A 40 0.21 10.54 -4.90
C TYR A 40 -1.21 10.24 -4.44
N ILE A 41 -1.94 11.29 -4.07
CA ILE A 41 -3.33 11.20 -3.64
C ILE A 41 -4.12 12.07 -4.62
N ARG A 42 -5.05 11.43 -5.33
CA ARG A 42 -5.95 12.11 -6.27
C ARG A 42 -7.18 12.64 -5.58
N TYR A 43 -7.82 11.83 -4.76
CA TYR A 43 -9.01 12.22 -4.02
C TYR A 43 -8.81 11.98 -2.53
N GLU A 44 -9.41 12.85 -1.74
CA GLU A 44 -9.73 12.55 -0.37
C GLU A 44 -11.25 12.40 -0.23
N MET A 45 -11.64 11.46 0.60
CA MET A 45 -13.03 11.11 0.91
C MET A 45 -13.35 11.63 2.30
N HIS A 46 -14.45 12.36 2.43
CA HIS A 46 -14.94 12.81 3.73
C HIS A 46 -15.72 11.65 4.38
N VAL A 47 -15.04 10.93 5.27
CA VAL A 47 -15.56 9.72 5.93
C VAL A 47 -16.09 10.08 7.31
N PHE A 48 -17.33 9.67 7.55
CA PHE A 48 -17.99 9.77 8.84
C PHE A 48 -18.30 8.37 9.37
N TYR A 49 -17.95 8.08 10.62
CA TYR A 49 -18.29 6.80 11.27
C TYR A 49 -18.47 6.96 12.78
N VAL A 50 -19.01 5.92 13.42
CA VAL A 50 -19.09 5.84 14.89
C VAL A 50 -18.06 4.82 15.35
N SER A 51 -17.12 5.26 16.20
CA SER A 51 -16.09 4.38 16.75
C SER A 51 -16.71 3.33 17.70
N SER A 52 -15.92 2.31 18.03
CA SER A 52 -16.27 1.30 19.04
C SER A 52 -16.60 1.90 20.42
N THR A 53 -16.10 3.10 20.71
CA THR A 53 -16.39 3.85 21.95
C THR A 53 -17.63 4.73 21.87
N GLY A 54 -18.37 4.70 20.74
CA GLY A 54 -19.54 5.53 20.49
C GLY A 54 -19.21 6.97 20.08
N THR A 55 -17.94 7.27 19.82
CA THR A 55 -17.51 8.61 19.41
C THR A 55 -17.76 8.79 17.92
N ARG A 56 -18.38 9.92 17.55
CA ARG A 56 -18.55 10.29 16.14
C ARG A 56 -17.22 10.83 15.62
N VAL A 57 -16.73 10.21 14.56
CA VAL A 57 -15.50 10.62 13.87
C VAL A 57 -15.89 11.14 12.49
N ASP A 58 -15.33 12.28 12.11
CA ASP A 58 -15.59 12.98 10.84
C ASP A 58 -14.27 13.57 10.34
N HIS A 59 -13.74 13.01 9.26
CA HIS A 59 -12.41 13.38 8.76
C HIS A 59 -12.23 13.07 7.28
N TRP A 60 -11.19 13.65 6.70
CA TRP A 60 -10.79 13.40 5.31
C TRP A 60 -9.75 12.29 5.27
N GLU A 61 -10.00 11.27 4.45
CA GLU A 61 -9.09 10.15 4.24
C GLU A 61 -8.67 10.06 2.78
N PRO A 62 -7.42 9.69 2.48
CA PRO A 62 -7.01 9.37 1.12
C PRO A 62 -7.90 8.28 0.53
N GLU A 63 -8.29 8.43 -0.73
CA GLU A 63 -9.13 7.44 -1.40
C GLU A 63 -8.53 6.03 -1.36
N GLY A 64 -7.23 5.89 -1.63
CA GLY A 64 -6.55 4.60 -1.52
C GLY A 64 -6.69 3.94 -0.14
N PHE A 65 -6.76 4.70 0.95
CA PHE A 65 -6.94 4.14 2.29
C PHE A 65 -8.35 3.61 2.49
N VAL A 66 -9.35 4.35 1.99
CA VAL A 66 -10.74 3.91 2.00
C VAL A 66 -10.93 2.68 1.11
N GLN A 67 -10.24 2.61 -0.04
CA GLN A 67 -10.29 1.45 -0.93
C GLN A 67 -9.73 0.18 -0.28
N LEU A 68 -8.63 0.30 0.47
CA LEU A 68 -8.02 -0.85 1.16
C LEU A 68 -8.85 -1.29 2.38
N GLY A 69 -9.46 -0.35 3.10
CA GLY A 69 -10.23 -0.65 4.32
C GLY A 69 -11.70 -1.00 4.08
N ALA A 70 -12.33 -0.41 3.06
CA ALA A 70 -13.76 -0.51 2.77
C ALA A 70 -14.06 -0.29 1.27
N PRO A 71 -13.60 -1.20 0.39
CA PRO A 71 -13.77 -1.05 -1.06
C PRO A 71 -15.25 -0.95 -1.46
N GLU A 72 -16.13 -1.74 -0.85
CA GLU A 72 -17.57 -1.70 -1.15
C GLU A 72 -18.20 -0.33 -0.86
N LEU A 73 -17.82 0.31 0.24
CA LEU A 73 -18.29 1.65 0.60
C LEU A 73 -17.83 2.68 -0.44
N LEU A 74 -16.56 2.61 -0.86
CA LEU A 74 -15.98 3.52 -1.83
C LEU A 74 -16.65 3.39 -3.20
N PHE A 75 -16.77 2.18 -3.74
CA PHE A 75 -17.34 1.98 -5.08
C PHE A 75 -18.83 2.31 -5.10
N LYS A 76 -19.56 2.01 -4.02
CA LYS A 76 -20.96 2.44 -3.86
C LYS A 76 -21.09 3.96 -3.84
N TYR A 77 -20.19 4.67 -3.16
CA TYR A 77 -20.19 6.13 -3.18
C TYR A 77 -19.96 6.67 -4.59
N TRP A 78 -18.94 6.15 -5.30
CA TRP A 78 -18.63 6.60 -6.65
C TRP A 78 -19.80 6.35 -7.61
N ASP A 79 -20.42 5.17 -7.57
CA ASP A 79 -21.63 4.89 -8.35
C ASP A 79 -22.75 5.89 -8.05
N GLY A 80 -22.97 6.20 -6.77
CA GLY A 80 -23.98 7.17 -6.32
C GLY A 80 -23.75 8.61 -6.79
N VAL A 81 -22.51 9.02 -7.07
CA VAL A 81 -22.18 10.37 -7.57
C VAL A 81 -21.96 10.42 -9.09
N GLY A 82 -22.32 9.36 -9.81
CA GLY A 82 -22.21 9.30 -11.28
C GLY A 82 -20.87 8.78 -11.80
N GLY A 83 -20.13 8.07 -10.95
CA GLY A 83 -18.84 7.47 -11.24
C GLY A 83 -17.65 8.31 -10.77
N ARG A 84 -16.52 7.64 -10.58
CA ARG A 84 -15.22 8.31 -10.44
C ARG A 84 -14.83 8.89 -11.79
N LYS A 85 -14.36 10.14 -11.83
CA LYS A 85 -13.85 10.72 -13.08
C LYS A 85 -12.67 9.89 -13.59
N ASN A 86 -12.78 9.45 -14.83
CA ASN A 86 -11.74 8.68 -15.50
C ASN A 86 -10.60 9.64 -15.86
N ASP A 87 -9.53 9.60 -15.07
CA ASP A 87 -8.34 10.39 -15.33
C ASP A 87 -7.34 9.55 -16.11
N GLU A 88 -6.60 10.16 -17.04
CA GLU A 88 -5.58 9.50 -17.85
C GLU A 88 -4.41 8.89 -17.03
N TYR A 89 -4.32 9.17 -15.73
CA TYR A 89 -3.27 8.63 -14.87
C TYR A 89 -3.87 7.82 -13.71
N TRP A 90 -3.59 6.52 -13.73
CA TRP A 90 -3.90 5.59 -12.65
C TRP A 90 -2.67 5.48 -11.76
N PHE A 91 -2.86 5.57 -10.44
CA PHE A 91 -1.77 5.40 -9.48
C PHE A 91 -1.79 3.97 -8.94
N PRO A 92 -0.65 3.28 -8.89
CA PRO A 92 -0.60 1.98 -8.25
C PRO A 92 -0.92 2.18 -6.77
N LEU A 93 -1.81 1.35 -6.25
CA LEU A 93 -2.22 1.36 -4.84
C LEU A 93 -1.51 0.26 -4.06
N GLN A 94 -1.44 -0.95 -4.62
CA GLN A 94 -0.85 -2.11 -3.95
C GLN A 94 -0.37 -3.14 -4.97
N VAL A 95 0.76 -3.79 -4.71
CA VAL A 95 1.10 -5.07 -5.36
C VAL A 95 0.46 -6.19 -4.55
N VAL A 96 -0.40 -6.99 -5.17
CA VAL A 96 -1.16 -8.04 -4.49
C VAL A 96 -0.51 -9.41 -4.66
N ALA A 97 0.20 -9.63 -5.77
CA ALA A 97 0.89 -10.87 -6.06
C ALA A 97 2.09 -10.65 -6.98
N ASN A 98 2.97 -11.65 -7.04
CA ASN A 98 4.01 -11.74 -8.04
C ASN A 98 4.05 -13.14 -8.66
N LYS A 99 4.53 -13.21 -9.91
CA LYS A 99 4.78 -14.48 -10.60
C LYS A 99 6.00 -14.40 -11.52
N PRO A 100 6.78 -15.48 -11.64
CA PRO A 100 7.92 -15.53 -12.56
C PRO A 100 7.43 -15.53 -14.01
N LYS A 101 8.18 -14.87 -14.90
CA LYS A 101 7.99 -14.96 -16.35
C LYS A 101 8.71 -16.19 -16.91
N HIS A 102 8.16 -16.76 -17.99
CA HIS A 102 8.75 -17.88 -18.71
C HIS A 102 10.16 -17.57 -19.28
N ASN A 103 10.44 -16.31 -19.62
CA ASN A 103 11.72 -15.88 -20.20
C ASN A 103 12.68 -15.24 -19.18
N GLY A 104 12.43 -15.44 -17.88
CA GLY A 104 13.14 -14.73 -16.82
C GLY A 104 12.55 -13.35 -16.55
N GLY A 105 12.71 -12.90 -15.31
CA GLY A 105 12.03 -11.69 -14.79
C GLY A 105 10.68 -12.00 -14.15
N GLU A 106 9.97 -10.95 -13.77
CA GLU A 106 8.83 -11.04 -12.86
C GLU A 106 7.68 -10.15 -13.33
N ILE A 107 6.46 -10.64 -13.11
CA ILE A 107 5.20 -9.92 -13.27
C ILE A 107 4.64 -9.67 -11.87
N LEU A 108 4.23 -8.44 -11.63
CA LEU A 108 3.49 -8.04 -10.45
C LEU A 108 2.02 -7.89 -10.82
N GLU A 109 1.14 -8.41 -9.98
CA GLU A 109 -0.28 -8.08 -10.04
C GLU A 109 -0.51 -6.83 -9.20
N VAL A 110 -1.04 -5.77 -9.81
CA VAL A 110 -1.13 -4.43 -9.24
C VAL A 110 -2.58 -4.00 -9.16
N LEU A 111 -3.01 -3.64 -7.96
CA LEU A 111 -4.26 -2.92 -7.70
C LEU A 111 -4.03 -1.42 -7.90
N TRP A 112 -4.97 -0.74 -8.55
CA TRP A 112 -4.88 0.68 -8.85
C TRP A 112 -5.87 1.49 -8.01
N GLU A 113 -5.49 2.71 -7.64
CA GLU A 113 -6.36 3.63 -6.92
C GLU A 113 -7.58 3.97 -7.78
N GLY A 114 -8.79 3.68 -7.27
CA GLY A 114 -10.07 3.85 -7.94
C GLY A 114 -10.50 2.69 -8.82
N SER A 115 -9.67 1.66 -8.94
CA SER A 115 -10.02 0.44 -9.64
C SER A 115 -10.45 -0.64 -8.68
N SER A 116 -11.54 -1.34 -8.98
CA SER A 116 -11.77 -2.66 -8.40
C SER A 116 -10.94 -3.75 -9.07
N GLU A 117 -10.33 -3.45 -10.22
CA GLU A 117 -9.58 -4.41 -11.04
C GLU A 117 -8.07 -4.29 -10.82
N THR A 118 -7.38 -5.43 -10.91
CA THR A 118 -5.92 -5.52 -10.95
C THR A 118 -5.41 -5.63 -12.37
N SER A 119 -4.15 -5.26 -12.61
CA SER A 119 -3.45 -5.53 -13.87
C SER A 119 -2.10 -6.19 -13.64
N GLU A 120 -1.63 -6.91 -14.65
CA GLU A 120 -0.30 -7.51 -14.68
C GLU A 120 0.73 -6.52 -15.22
N GLU A 121 1.69 -6.14 -14.39
CA GLU A 121 2.72 -5.17 -14.72
C GLU A 121 4.13 -5.79 -14.63
N PRO A 122 5.03 -5.50 -15.57
CA PRO A 122 6.42 -5.91 -15.45
C PRO A 122 7.08 -5.32 -14.21
N TYR A 123 7.81 -6.12 -13.42
CA TYR A 123 8.54 -5.67 -12.23
C TYR A 123 9.37 -4.40 -12.49
N LYS A 124 10.15 -4.39 -13.59
CA LYS A 124 10.99 -3.24 -13.96
C LYS A 124 10.16 -1.96 -14.17
N ARG A 125 8.99 -2.07 -14.81
CA ARG A 125 8.09 -0.94 -15.01
C ARG A 125 7.57 -0.41 -13.67
N MET A 126 7.21 -1.29 -12.75
CA MET A 126 6.73 -0.89 -11.43
C MET A 126 7.81 -0.27 -10.55
N MET A 127 9.05 -0.73 -10.67
CA MET A 127 10.19 -0.06 -10.06
C MET A 127 10.37 1.36 -10.60
N ASP A 128 10.18 1.58 -11.90
CA ASP A 128 10.28 2.92 -12.51
C ASP A 128 9.11 3.84 -12.13
N ILE A 129 7.89 3.31 -12.02
CA ILE A 129 6.68 4.08 -11.70
C ILE A 129 6.58 4.39 -10.20
N SER A 130 6.80 3.40 -9.35
CA SER A 130 6.54 3.47 -7.91
C SER A 130 7.36 2.44 -7.14
N THR A 131 8.67 2.67 -7.04
CA THR A 131 9.62 1.82 -6.29
C THR A 131 9.14 1.54 -4.85
N GLU A 132 8.49 2.51 -4.20
CA GLU A 132 8.08 2.40 -2.80
C GLU A 132 7.06 1.27 -2.57
N ILE A 133 6.10 1.11 -3.48
CA ILE A 133 5.05 0.08 -3.39
C ILE A 133 5.61 -1.31 -3.64
N VAL A 134 6.55 -1.44 -4.57
CA VAL A 134 7.23 -2.73 -4.85
C VAL A 134 8.04 -3.16 -3.63
N ARG A 135 8.84 -2.26 -3.06
CA ARG A 135 9.62 -2.56 -1.85
C ARG A 135 8.74 -2.90 -0.66
N TYR A 136 7.63 -2.19 -0.47
CA TYR A 136 6.69 -2.51 0.59
C TYR A 136 6.16 -3.94 0.47
N TYR A 137 5.76 -4.36 -0.74
CA TYR A 137 5.33 -5.72 -1.01
C TYR A 137 6.42 -6.77 -0.75
N GLU A 138 7.64 -6.51 -1.25
CA GLU A 138 8.80 -7.38 -1.00
C GLU A 138 9.09 -7.52 0.50
N ASP A 139 9.03 -6.42 1.25
CA ASP A 139 9.24 -6.43 2.70
C ASP A 139 8.17 -7.27 3.41
N GLN A 140 6.88 -7.13 3.05
CA GLN A 140 5.79 -7.96 3.60
C GLN A 140 5.98 -9.45 3.29
N ASN A 141 6.34 -9.77 2.04
CA ASN A 141 6.62 -11.14 1.64
C ASN A 141 7.89 -11.71 2.30
N ASN A 142 8.91 -10.89 2.52
CA ASN A 142 10.13 -11.30 3.23
C ASN A 142 9.88 -11.52 4.72
N THR A 143 8.89 -10.85 5.34
CA THR A 143 8.45 -11.17 6.70
C THR A 143 7.64 -12.48 6.81
N ASN A 144 7.01 -12.95 5.72
CA ASN A 144 6.36 -14.26 5.63
C ASN A 144 7.28 -15.35 5.05
N ALA A 145 8.41 -14.97 4.46
CA ALA A 145 9.47 -15.86 4.02
C ALA A 145 10.34 -16.26 5.21
N ASP A 146 9.80 -17.19 6.00
CA ASP A 146 10.56 -18.28 6.57
C ASP A 146 11.76 -17.91 7.50
N PHE A 147 11.48 -17.92 8.80
CA PHE A 147 12.52 -18.01 9.84
C PHE A 147 13.28 -19.37 9.84
N SER A 148 13.17 -20.23 8.81
CA SER A 148 13.99 -21.44 8.68
C SER A 148 15.45 -21.17 8.35
N HIS A 149 15.81 -19.99 7.82
CA HIS A 149 17.21 -19.63 7.54
C HIS A 149 17.94 -18.89 8.67
N ALA A 150 17.26 -18.57 9.79
CA ALA A 150 17.89 -18.04 10.99
C ALA A 150 18.59 -19.11 11.88
N ARG A 151 18.82 -20.33 11.36
CA ARG A 151 19.59 -21.38 12.03
C ARG A 151 20.65 -22.04 11.13
N SER A 152 21.61 -21.27 10.62
CA SER A 152 22.90 -21.85 10.22
C SER A 152 24.04 -20.83 10.17
N LEU A 153 24.36 -20.24 11.33
CA LEU A 153 25.69 -19.68 11.58
C LEU A 153 26.24 -20.23 12.90
N HIS A 154 26.45 -21.55 12.95
CA HIS A 154 27.46 -22.10 13.85
C HIS A 154 28.08 -23.41 13.32
N ARG A 155 29.41 -23.43 13.35
CA ARG A 155 30.37 -24.51 13.02
C ARG A 155 30.72 -24.76 11.55
N ARG A 156 31.76 -24.06 11.09
CA ARG A 156 32.98 -24.75 10.60
C ARG A 156 34.24 -23.92 10.85
N ARG A 157 34.78 -24.02 12.06
CA ARG A 157 36.22 -23.85 12.33
C ARG A 157 36.61 -24.89 13.37
N GLN A 158 36.99 -26.08 12.94
CA GLN A 158 37.99 -26.91 13.62
C GLN A 158 38.62 -27.89 12.62
N ARG A 159 39.97 -27.95 12.74
CA ARG A 159 40.93 -28.94 12.24
C ARG A 159 41.47 -28.76 10.81
N THR A 160 42.66 -28.17 10.72
CA THR A 160 43.93 -28.94 10.54
C THR A 160 45.15 -28.06 10.86
N ALA A 161 45.92 -28.41 11.89
CA ALA A 161 47.36 -28.09 12.03
C ALA A 161 47.95 -28.84 13.25
N VAL A 162 48.30 -30.12 13.04
CA VAL A 162 49.28 -31.00 13.75
C VAL A 162 49.31 -32.26 12.86
N ASN A 163 50.35 -32.74 12.16
CA ASN A 163 51.81 -32.68 12.28
C ASN A 163 52.47 -32.78 10.88
N GLY A 164 53.66 -32.19 10.78
CA GLY A 164 54.74 -32.48 9.85
C GLY A 164 56.00 -31.90 10.45
#